data_AF-A0A9E2GJL4-F1
#
_entry.id   AF-A0A9E2GJL4-F1
#
_cell.length_a   1.000
_cell.length_b   1.000
_cell.length_c   1.000
_cell.angle_alpha   90.00
_cell.angle_beta   90.00
_cell.angle_gamma   90.00
#
_symmetry.space_group_name_H-M   'P 1'
#
loop_
_entity.id
_entity.type
_entity.pdbx_description
1 polymer ?
#
loop_
_entity_poly.entity_id
_entity_poly.type
_entity_poly.pdbx_seq_one_letter_code
_entity_poly.pdbx_strand_id
1 'polypeptide(L)'
;MPVTAEWTPKQFGRAFEHFIHMELQAYNHYSEKDMDIRYWRTKAGHEVDFILGDEICIEVKGTDLVKPSDLKGIVAFKEECRPGRSIVVCNEKEPRLCGDIRIIPWRMFLEELWNGDIVA
;
A
#
# COMPACT_ATOMS: atom_id res chain seq x y z
N MET A 1 -10.98 20.29 28.81
CA MET A 1 -10.48 21.10 27.67
C MET A 1 -10.57 20.23 26.44
N PRO A 2 -11.36 20.56 25.40
CA PRO A 2 -11.38 19.73 24.21
C PRO A 2 -10.14 20.07 23.38
N VAL A 3 -9.23 19.12 23.26
CA VAL A 3 -8.16 19.18 22.25
C VAL A 3 -8.77 18.63 20.96
N THR A 4 -9.44 19.47 20.17
CA THR A 4 -9.78 19.12 18.79
C THR A 4 -8.57 19.45 17.93
N ALA A 5 -7.53 18.62 18.00
CA ALA A 5 -6.44 18.70 17.03
C ALA A 5 -6.97 18.10 15.71
N GLU A 6 -7.31 18.96 14.76
CA GLU A 6 -7.59 18.54 13.39
C GLU A 6 -6.32 17.96 12.77
N TRP A 7 -6.40 16.75 12.21
CA TRP A 7 -5.27 16.09 11.58
C TRP A 7 -4.94 16.76 10.24
N THR A 8 -3.66 17.11 10.02
CA THR A 8 -3.23 17.51 8.68
C THR A 8 -3.29 16.30 7.72
N PRO A 9 -3.50 16.50 6.41
CA PRO A 9 -3.47 15.41 5.43
C PRO A 9 -2.18 14.57 5.50
N LYS A 10 -1.05 15.20 5.81
CA LYS A 10 0.25 14.52 5.98
C LYS A 10 0.31 13.64 7.24
N GLN A 11 -0.33 14.05 8.33
CA GLN A 11 -0.41 13.23 9.55
C GLN A 11 -1.36 12.06 9.34
N PHE A 12 -2.51 12.30 8.69
CA PHE A 12 -3.43 11.23 8.32
C PHE A 12 -2.75 10.20 7.41
N GLY A 13 -2.06 10.66 6.36
CA GLY A 13 -1.34 9.76 5.45
C GLY A 13 -0.34 8.86 6.17
N ARG A 14 0.48 9.41 7.08
CA ARG A 14 1.42 8.61 7.88
C ARG A 14 0.75 7.63 8.83
N ALA A 15 -0.35 8.06 9.47
CA ALA A 15 -1.12 7.16 10.33
C ALA A 15 -1.77 6.02 9.53
N PHE A 16 -2.22 6.31 8.31
CA PHE A 16 -2.85 5.34 7.43
C PHE A 16 -1.85 4.34 6.85
N GLU A 17 -0.68 4.80 6.42
CA GLU A 17 0.44 3.93 6.04
C GLU A 17 0.85 3.02 7.20
N HIS A 18 0.97 3.57 8.41
CA HIS A 18 1.28 2.78 9.61
C HIS A 18 0.19 1.76 9.94
N PHE A 19 -1.09 2.12 9.79
CA PHE A 19 -2.21 1.21 9.98
C PHE A 19 -2.13 0.01 9.02
N ILE A 20 -1.89 0.25 7.72
CA ILE A 20 -1.72 -0.83 6.74
C ILE A 20 -0.47 -1.69 7.08
N HIS A 21 0.62 -1.07 7.53
CA HIS A 21 1.81 -1.80 7.97
C HIS A 21 1.51 -2.75 9.15
N MET A 22 0.74 -2.28 10.14
CA MET A 22 0.34 -3.10 11.29
C MET A 22 -0.51 -4.30 10.87
N GLU A 23 -1.46 -4.11 9.95
CA GLU A 23 -2.28 -5.20 9.42
C GLU A 23 -1.43 -6.23 8.66
N LEU A 24 -0.48 -5.77 7.82
CA LEU A 24 0.45 -6.65 7.13
C LEU A 24 1.33 -7.46 8.10
N GLN A 25 1.86 -6.82 9.14
CA GLN A 25 2.63 -7.48 10.20
C GLN A 25 1.80 -8.52 10.95
N ALA A 26 0.56 -8.16 11.34
CA ALA A 26 -0.35 -9.04 12.04
C ALA A 26 -0.72 -10.26 11.20
N TYR A 27 -1.07 -10.05 9.93
CA TYR A 27 -1.35 -11.13 8.98
C TYR A 27 -0.13 -12.04 8.81
N ASN A 28 1.07 -11.46 8.60
CA ASN A 28 2.28 -12.23 8.43
C ASN A 28 2.58 -13.15 9.64
N HIS A 29 2.35 -12.62 10.85
CA HIS A 29 2.56 -13.36 12.09
C HIS A 29 1.49 -14.43 12.34
N TYR A 30 0.20 -14.08 12.21
CA TYR A 30 -0.89 -15.00 12.55
C TYR A 30 -1.18 -16.06 11.49
N SER A 31 -0.80 -15.80 10.24
CA SER A 31 -0.93 -16.75 9.13
C SER A 31 0.34 -17.56 8.88
N GLU A 32 1.36 -17.44 9.74
CA GLU A 32 2.66 -18.14 9.65
C GLU A 32 3.31 -18.06 8.26
N LYS A 33 3.19 -16.92 7.58
CA LYS A 33 3.69 -16.74 6.20
C LYS A 33 5.20 -16.55 6.12
N ASP A 34 5.82 -16.10 7.21
CA ASP A 34 7.25 -15.77 7.30
C ASP A 34 7.75 -14.91 6.12
N MET A 35 6.93 -13.96 5.72
CA MET A 35 7.15 -13.12 4.56
C MET A 35 8.00 -11.90 4.92
N ASP A 36 9.02 -11.64 4.09
CA ASP A 36 9.80 -10.40 4.18
C ASP A 36 8.95 -9.20 3.78
N ILE A 37 8.81 -8.23 4.69
CA ILE A 37 8.19 -6.93 4.44
C ILE A 37 9.32 -5.89 4.37
N ARG A 38 9.59 -5.37 3.17
CA ARG A 38 10.65 -4.40 2.89
C ARG A 38 10.06 -3.08 2.39
N TYR A 39 10.86 -2.02 2.42
CA TYR A 39 10.54 -0.73 1.80
C TYR A 39 11.52 -0.46 0.66
N TRP A 40 11.12 0.34 -0.33
CA TRP A 40 12.00 0.71 -1.44
C TRP A 40 12.04 2.22 -1.66
N ARG A 41 13.25 2.73 -1.92
CA ARG A 41 13.48 4.14 -2.22
C ARG A 41 14.71 4.31 -3.13
N THR A 42 14.61 5.19 -4.13
CA THR A 42 15.75 5.55 -5.00
C THR A 42 16.45 6.82 -4.53
N LYS A 43 17.67 7.03 -5.03
CA LYS A 43 18.40 8.31 -4.87
C LYS A 43 17.66 9.50 -5.50
N ALA A 44 16.81 9.25 -6.49
CA ALA A 44 15.98 10.28 -7.14
C ALA A 44 14.71 10.62 -6.34
N GLY A 45 14.45 9.93 -5.22
CA GLY A 45 13.32 10.20 -4.34
C GLY A 45 12.01 9.49 -4.72
N HIS A 46 12.06 8.50 -5.62
CA HIS A 46 10.92 7.59 -5.82
C HIS A 46 10.86 6.60 -4.66
N GLU A 47 9.65 6.31 -4.19
CA GLU A 47 9.39 5.50 -3.00
C GLU A 47 8.27 4.49 -3.33
N VAL A 48 8.35 3.33 -2.70
CA VAL A 48 7.23 2.38 -2.56
C VAL A 48 7.16 1.95 -1.11
N ASP A 49 5.98 2.06 -0.51
CA ASP A 49 5.78 1.90 0.94
C ASP A 49 6.11 0.48 1.41
N PHE A 50 5.58 -0.56 0.74
CA PHE A 50 5.82 -1.95 1.11
C PHE A 50 6.09 -2.85 -0.08
N ILE A 51 7.09 -3.72 0.07
CA ILE A 51 7.39 -4.84 -0.81
C ILE A 51 7.20 -6.12 0.02
N LEU A 52 6.33 -7.01 -0.45
CA LEU A 52 6.01 -8.27 0.21
C LEU A 52 6.67 -9.42 -0.56
N GLY A 53 7.65 -10.09 0.07
CA GLY A 53 8.55 -11.00 -0.66
C GLY A 53 9.23 -10.25 -1.83
N ASP A 54 9.44 -10.90 -2.97
CA ASP A 54 9.89 -10.24 -4.22
C ASP A 54 8.75 -10.02 -5.23
N GLU A 55 7.51 -10.29 -4.84
CA GLU A 55 6.40 -10.46 -5.79
C GLU A 55 5.39 -9.32 -5.81
N ILE A 56 5.17 -8.65 -4.68
CA ILE A 56 4.06 -7.69 -4.54
C ILE A 56 4.61 -6.37 -4.05
N CYS A 57 4.31 -5.30 -4.77
CA CYS A 57 4.55 -3.93 -4.31
C CYS A 57 3.23 -3.23 -3.96
N ILE A 58 3.24 -2.50 -2.84
CA ILE A 58 2.09 -1.81 -2.29
C ILE A 58 2.46 -0.36 -2.02
N GLU A 59 1.64 0.55 -2.55
CA GLU A 59 1.65 1.97 -2.21
C GLU A 59 0.36 2.30 -1.43
N VAL A 60 0.46 3.08 -0.35
CA VAL A 60 -0.67 3.52 0.45
C VAL A 60 -0.95 5.00 0.22
N LYS A 61 -2.21 5.34 -0.09
CA LYS A 61 -2.64 6.73 -0.31
C LYS A 61 -3.93 7.01 0.45
N GLY A 62 -3.89 7.92 1.41
CA GLY A 62 -5.07 8.40 2.13
C GLY A 62 -5.98 9.35 1.32
N THR A 63 -6.13 9.12 0.01
CA THR A 63 -6.91 9.95 -0.93
C THR A 63 -8.15 9.20 -1.40
N ASP A 64 -9.21 9.94 -1.70
CA ASP A 64 -10.45 9.41 -2.29
C ASP A 64 -10.37 9.32 -3.83
N LEU A 65 -9.24 9.73 -4.42
CA LEU A 65 -8.95 9.60 -5.85
C LEU A 65 -7.43 9.54 -6.07
N VAL A 66 -6.95 8.41 -6.58
CA VAL A 66 -5.56 8.18 -6.97
C VAL A 66 -5.33 8.72 -8.38
N LYS A 67 -4.38 9.63 -8.52
CA LYS A 67 -4.04 10.27 -9.80
C LYS A 67 -2.81 9.60 -10.41
N PRO A 68 -2.59 9.73 -11.73
CA PRO A 68 -1.37 9.22 -12.37
C PRO A 68 -0.06 9.73 -11.74
N SER A 69 -0.07 10.94 -11.17
CA SER A 69 1.07 11.50 -10.44
C SER A 69 1.46 10.70 -9.20
N ASP A 70 0.51 9.99 -8.59
CA ASP A 70 0.71 9.19 -7.38
C ASP A 70 1.33 7.83 -7.70
N LEU A 71 1.32 7.42 -8.98
CA LEU A 71 1.80 6.11 -9.42
C LEU A 71 3.30 6.10 -9.79
N LYS A 72 3.98 7.24 -9.72
CA LYS A 72 5.39 7.38 -10.14
C LYS A 72 6.33 6.43 -9.38
N GLY A 73 6.07 6.21 -8.08
CA GLY A 73 6.83 5.29 -7.24
C GLY A 73 6.75 3.85 -7.75
N ILE A 74 5.52 3.35 -7.88
CA ILE A 74 5.25 2.02 -8.45
C ILE A 74 5.82 1.88 -9.86
N VAL A 75 5.63 2.87 -10.74
CA VAL A 75 6.17 2.81 -12.12
C VAL A 75 7.69 2.65 -12.10
N ALA A 76 8.40 3.46 -11.31
CA ALA A 76 9.85 3.36 -11.19
C ALA A 76 10.28 2.00 -10.60
N PHE A 77 9.58 1.50 -9.57
CA PHE A 77 9.87 0.19 -9.00
C PHE A 77 9.63 -0.94 -10.01
N LYS A 78 8.59 -0.86 -10.84
CA LYS A 78 8.30 -1.87 -11.87
C LYS A 78 9.37 -1.92 -12.95
N GLU A 79 9.94 -0.77 -13.33
CA GLU A 79 11.05 -0.70 -14.29
C GLU A 79 12.31 -1.40 -13.76
N GLU A 80 12.60 -1.26 -12.46
CA GLU A 80 13.80 -1.80 -11.82
C GLU A 80 13.66 -3.25 -11.36
N CYS A 81 12.54 -3.58 -10.71
CA CYS A 81 12.38 -4.83 -9.95
C CYS A 81 11.34 -5.80 -10.54
N ARG A 82 10.47 -5.36 -11.45
CA ARG A 82 9.46 -6.20 -12.14
C ARG A 82 8.63 -7.10 -11.21
N PRO A 83 7.90 -6.53 -10.22
CA PRO A 83 7.05 -7.32 -9.35
C PRO A 83 5.95 -8.05 -10.13
N GLY A 84 5.49 -9.17 -9.60
CA GLY A 84 4.35 -9.91 -10.14
C GLY A 84 3.02 -9.18 -9.95
N ARG A 85 2.88 -8.38 -8.89
CA ARG A 85 1.67 -7.60 -8.59
C ARG A 85 2.01 -6.20 -8.08
N SER A 86 1.22 -5.21 -8.50
CA SER A 86 1.33 -3.82 -8.04
C SER A 86 -0.01 -3.31 -7.57
N ILE A 87 -0.07 -2.86 -6.32
CA ILE A 87 -1.32 -2.51 -5.64
C ILE A 87 -1.20 -1.10 -5.04
N VAL A 88 -2.26 -0.30 -5.18
CA VAL A 88 -2.45 0.95 -4.44
C VAL A 88 -3.62 0.79 -3.48
N VAL A 89 -3.37 0.91 -2.19
CA VAL A 89 -4.38 0.87 -1.13
C VAL A 89 -4.83 2.30 -0.83
N CYS A 90 -6.13 2.58 -0.97
CA CYS A 90 -6.64 3.95 -0.88
C CYS A 90 -8.06 4.08 -0.28
N ASN A 91 -8.60 5.30 -0.27
CA ASN A 91 -9.96 5.61 0.17
C ASN A 91 -10.95 5.79 -1.00
N GLU A 92 -10.60 5.39 -2.23
CA GLU A 92 -11.58 5.32 -3.32
C GLU A 92 -12.77 4.42 -2.92
N LYS A 93 -13.93 4.65 -3.52
CA LYS A 93 -15.14 3.89 -3.21
C LYS A 93 -15.16 2.51 -3.84
N GLU A 94 -14.60 2.40 -5.03
CA GLU A 94 -14.64 1.20 -5.86
C GLU A 94 -13.23 0.85 -6.35
N PRO A 95 -12.90 -0.44 -6.50
CA PRO A 95 -11.63 -0.86 -7.06
C PRO A 95 -11.59 -0.60 -8.57
N ARG A 96 -10.40 -0.35 -9.10
CA ARG A 96 -10.17 -0.19 -10.54
C ARG A 96 -8.75 -0.56 -10.94
N LEU A 97 -8.54 -0.72 -12.24
CA LEU A 97 -7.21 -0.90 -12.83
C LEU A 97 -6.73 0.41 -13.47
N CYS A 98 -5.44 0.70 -13.33
CA CYS A 98 -4.74 1.70 -14.13
C CYS A 98 -3.57 1.01 -14.83
N GLY A 99 -3.81 0.58 -16.07
CA GLY A 99 -2.94 -0.41 -16.71
C GLY A 99 -3.03 -1.73 -15.97
N ASP A 100 -1.90 -2.21 -15.47
CA ASP A 100 -1.75 -3.41 -14.64
C ASP A 100 -1.61 -3.10 -13.14
N ILE A 101 -1.70 -1.83 -12.74
CA ILE A 101 -1.69 -1.44 -11.33
C ILE A 101 -3.12 -1.51 -10.79
N ARG A 102 -3.31 -2.29 -9.73
CA ARG A 102 -4.60 -2.43 -9.05
C ARG A 102 -4.78 -1.36 -7.99
N ILE A 103 -5.81 -0.54 -8.12
CA ILE A 103 -6.17 0.49 -7.14
C ILE A 103 -7.39 -0.03 -6.38
N ILE A 104 -7.29 -0.17 -5.07
CA ILE A 104 -8.27 -0.87 -4.24
C ILE A 104 -8.62 -0.07 -2.97
N PRO A 105 -9.91 0.01 -2.58
CA PRO A 105 -10.32 0.53 -1.29
C PRO A 105 -9.72 -0.30 -0.15
N TRP A 106 -9.18 0.34 0.89
CA TRP A 106 -8.45 -0.37 1.94
C TRP A 106 -9.26 -1.45 2.67
N ARG A 107 -10.58 -1.28 2.80
CA ARG A 107 -11.44 -2.30 3.42
C ARG A 107 -11.45 -3.59 2.62
N MET A 108 -11.56 -3.47 1.29
CA MET A 108 -11.51 -4.62 0.38
C MET A 108 -10.11 -5.22 0.37
N PHE A 109 -9.07 -4.39 0.40
CA PHE A 109 -7.69 -4.88 0.52
C PHE A 109 -7.47 -5.71 1.79
N LEU A 110 -7.96 -5.26 2.95
CA LEU A 110 -7.82 -6.01 4.19
C LEU A 110 -8.65 -7.30 4.17
N GLU A 111 -9.85 -7.27 3.60
CA GLU A 111 -10.66 -8.49 3.42
C GLU A 111 -9.90 -9.53 2.58
N GLU A 112 -9.37 -9.13 1.43
CA GLU A 112 -8.56 -10.00 0.57
C GLU A 112 -7.25 -10.46 1.24
N LEU A 113 -6.61 -9.58 2.02
CA LEU A 113 -5.40 -9.93 2.77
C LEU A 113 -5.71 -11.05 3.76
N TRP A 114 -6.73 -10.87 4.59
CA TRP A 114 -7.11 -11.81 5.64
C TRP A 114 -7.75 -13.10 5.09
N ASN A 115 -8.28 -13.09 3.87
CA ASN A 115 -8.71 -14.30 3.16
C ASN A 115 -7.54 -15.06 2.49
N GLY A 116 -6.33 -14.48 2.43
CA GLY A 116 -5.17 -15.09 1.78
C GLY A 116 -5.09 -14.84 0.27
N ASP A 117 -5.90 -13.94 -0.28
CA ASP A 117 -5.94 -13.66 -1.72
C ASP A 117 -4.77 -12.75 -2.17
N ILE A 118 -4.22 -11.95 -1.24
CA ILE A 118 -3.06 -11.10 -1.52
C ILE A 118 -1.77 -11.91 -1.48
N VAL A 119 -1.54 -12.70 -0.43
CA VAL A 119 -0.32 -13.50 -0.25
C VAL A 119 -0.71 -14.96 -0.11
N ALA A 120 -0.31 -15.77 -1.09
CA ALA A 120 -0.62 -17.20 -1.17
C ALA A 120 0.07 -18.00 -0.06
#